data_AF-A0AAN9HR25-F1
#
_entry.id   AF-A0AAN9HR25-F1
#
_cell.length_a   1.000
_cell.length_b   1.000
_cell.length_c   1.000
_cell.angle_alpha   90.00
_cell.angle_beta   90.00
_cell.angle_gamma   90.00
#
_symmetry.space_group_name_H-M   'P 1'
#
loop_
_entity.id
_entity.type
_entity.pdbx_description
1 polymer ?
#
loop_
_entity_poly.entity_id
_entity_poly.type
_entity_poly.pdbx_seq_one_letter_code
_entity_poly.pdbx_strand_id
1 'polypeptide(L)'
;MARNNKSYSYTVSDTASSYYSAEFSESEDDFEDVQDQETVLGLSLEKLNLGPRKKLLVLNLNNLLVNKIHIRDAKHIPSSRSPDATFRNFFGIFEVGIWASSKELDQDQCLDSGFFSLENKHKPLFFKELKKVWEKVKKGGPYSASNSLLIDDKPYKAFLNAPNTAIFPESYKMENKEDKILDPKGELCSYLEGLADANDVQSYVKENLFGQPAITSSHTDFDYYSKVKESLRRRGYR
;
A
#
# COMPACT_ATOMS: atom_id res chain seq x y z
N MET A 1 38.77 -3.52 7.45
CA MET A 1 37.73 -3.11 6.48
C MET A 1 36.45 -2.86 7.27
N ALA A 2 35.91 -1.64 7.22
CA ALA A 2 34.75 -1.24 8.01
C ALA A 2 33.49 -1.98 7.49
N ARG A 3 32.85 -2.76 8.37
CA ARG A 3 31.59 -3.46 8.12
C ARG A 3 30.45 -2.43 8.17
N ASN A 4 29.59 -2.42 7.16
CA ASN A 4 28.47 -1.48 7.02
C ASN A 4 27.28 -1.98 7.85
N ASN A 5 27.17 -1.55 9.10
CA ASN A 5 25.93 -1.72 9.87
C ASN A 5 24.84 -0.81 9.26
N LYS A 6 23.68 -1.38 8.93
CA LYS A 6 22.49 -0.61 8.54
C LYS A 6 21.66 -0.38 9.80
N SER A 7 21.26 0.85 10.03
CA SER A 7 20.28 1.21 11.05
C SER A 7 19.14 1.95 10.36
N TYR A 8 17.92 1.82 10.87
CA TYR A 8 16.71 2.42 10.33
C TYR A 8 16.03 3.18 11.49
N SER A 9 15.50 4.37 11.22
CA SER A 9 14.72 5.13 12.20
C SER A 9 13.27 5.28 11.73
N TYR A 10 12.32 5.10 12.65
CA TYR A 10 10.89 5.20 12.40
C TYR A 10 10.27 6.16 13.41
N THR A 11 9.38 7.03 12.97
CA THR A 11 8.56 7.88 13.82
C THR A 11 7.09 7.56 13.57
N VAL A 12 6.44 6.95 14.56
CA VAL A 12 4.99 6.73 14.57
C VAL A 12 4.43 7.55 15.71
N SER A 13 3.56 8.53 15.41
CA SER A 13 2.87 9.31 16.42
C SER A 13 1.51 8.68 16.72
N ASP A 14 1.39 8.06 17.88
CA ASP A 14 0.10 7.74 18.49
C ASP A 14 -0.11 8.72 19.65
N THR A 15 -1.17 9.52 19.62
CA THR A 15 -1.39 10.55 20.66
C THR A 15 -1.95 9.91 21.93
N ALA A 16 -1.04 9.38 22.75
CA ALA A 16 -1.11 9.41 24.20
C ALA A 16 0.34 9.53 24.71
N SER A 17 0.83 10.77 24.82
CA SER A 17 2.04 11.18 25.55
C SER A 17 3.08 10.07 25.85
N SER A 18 3.79 9.58 24.83
CA SER A 18 5.14 9.03 25.01
C SER A 18 5.87 9.03 23.67
N TYR A 19 6.98 9.78 23.61
CA TYR A 19 7.95 9.67 22.53
C TYR A 19 8.70 8.34 22.74
N TYR A 20 8.44 7.34 21.92
CA TYR A 20 9.32 6.17 21.84
C TYR A 20 10.24 6.33 20.64
N SER A 21 11.52 6.58 20.92
CA SER A 21 12.61 6.44 19.97
C SER A 21 13.12 5.01 20.07
N ALA A 22 12.86 4.19 19.04
CA ALA A 22 13.46 2.87 18.93
C ALA A 22 14.70 2.98 18.03
N GLU A 23 15.88 2.89 18.62
CA GLU A 23 17.14 2.69 17.88
C GLU A 23 17.37 1.18 17.75
N PHE A 24 17.59 0.69 16.52
CA PHE A 24 17.95 -0.69 16.27
C PHE A 24 19.32 -0.76 15.58
N SER A 25 20.22 -1.58 16.13
CA SER A 25 21.49 -1.95 15.49
C SER A 25 21.56 -3.47 15.43
N GLU A 26 21.71 -4.04 14.24
CA GLU A 26 22.00 -5.47 14.08
C GLU A 26 23.47 -5.68 13.74
N SER A 27 24.12 -6.54 14.53
CA SER A 27 25.38 -7.20 14.23
C SER A 27 25.08 -8.58 13.64
N GLU A 28 25.68 -8.90 12.51
CA GLU A 28 25.74 -10.28 12.00
C GLU A 28 26.78 -11.04 12.83
N ASP A 29 26.35 -12.08 13.57
CA ASP A 29 26.92 -13.43 13.50
C ASP A 29 26.23 -14.38 14.52
N ASP A 30 25.92 -15.56 13.99
CA ASP A 30 25.63 -16.87 14.58
C ASP A 30 24.33 -17.19 15.34
N PHE A 31 23.76 -18.30 14.86
CA PHE A 31 22.54 -18.99 15.21
C PHE A 31 22.61 -19.56 16.64
N GLU A 32 21.85 -18.99 17.58
CA GLU A 32 21.32 -19.73 18.73
C GLU A 32 19.89 -19.28 19.05
N ASP A 33 19.08 -20.30 19.36
CA ASP A 33 17.65 -20.28 19.63
C ASP A 33 17.34 -19.48 20.91
N VAL A 34 16.66 -18.33 20.79
CA VAL A 34 16.15 -17.57 21.94
C VAL A 34 14.71 -17.12 21.66
N GLN A 35 13.81 -17.62 22.51
CA GLN A 35 12.40 -17.27 22.61
C GLN A 35 12.17 -15.77 22.84
N ASP A 36 11.13 -15.27 22.16
CA ASP A 36 10.29 -14.10 22.45
C ASP A 36 10.97 -12.73 22.64
N GLN A 37 10.73 -11.83 21.68
CA GLN A 37 9.85 -10.67 21.91
C GLN A 37 9.51 -10.00 20.56
N GLU A 38 8.35 -10.38 20.04
CA GLU A 38 7.79 -9.95 18.76
C GLU A 38 7.20 -8.53 18.87
N THR A 39 7.99 -7.48 18.65
CA THR A 39 7.44 -6.15 18.30
C THR A 39 7.27 -6.06 16.79
N VAL A 40 6.30 -6.82 16.26
CA VAL A 40 5.94 -6.84 14.84
C VAL A 40 4.82 -5.83 14.61
N LEU A 41 5.11 -4.76 13.86
CA LEU A 41 4.09 -3.90 13.21
C LEU A 41 3.39 -4.62 12.04
N GLY A 42 3.44 -5.95 12.01
CA GLY A 42 2.58 -6.78 11.17
C GLY A 42 1.22 -6.85 11.83
N LEU A 43 0.32 -5.96 11.39
CA LEU A 43 -1.10 -6.14 11.64
C LEU A 43 -1.53 -7.44 10.96
N SER A 44 -1.50 -8.54 11.72
CA SER A 44 -2.01 -9.83 11.29
C SER A 44 -3.48 -9.67 10.91
N LEU A 45 -3.80 -10.01 9.65
CA LEU A 45 -5.15 -10.01 9.08
C LEU A 45 -6.18 -10.78 9.93
N GLU A 46 -5.71 -11.59 10.88
CA GLU A 46 -6.51 -12.49 11.71
C GLU A 46 -7.12 -11.83 12.97
N LYS A 47 -6.71 -10.61 13.36
CA LYS A 47 -7.10 -9.98 14.65
C LYS A 47 -8.17 -8.88 14.59
N LEU A 48 -8.84 -8.68 13.45
CA LEU A 48 -9.85 -7.62 13.32
C LEU A 48 -11.17 -8.05 13.99
N ASN A 49 -11.91 -7.16 14.68
CA ASN A 49 -13.22 -7.42 15.32
C ASN A 49 -14.33 -6.53 14.71
N LEU A 50 -15.42 -7.10 14.15
CA LEU A 50 -16.27 -6.41 13.16
C LEU A 50 -17.75 -6.86 13.15
N GLY A 51 -18.64 -5.88 12.93
CA GLY A 51 -20.07 -6.04 12.64
C GLY A 51 -20.42 -6.16 11.14
N PRO A 52 -21.71 -6.25 10.76
CA PRO A 52 -22.13 -6.71 9.44
C PRO A 52 -22.16 -5.59 8.38
N ARG A 53 -21.44 -5.77 7.26
CA ARG A 53 -21.43 -4.97 6.01
C ARG A 53 -20.46 -3.77 5.95
N LYS A 54 -19.15 -4.03 5.98
CA LYS A 54 -18.13 -3.03 5.61
C LYS A 54 -17.55 -3.33 4.21
N LYS A 55 -17.30 -2.29 3.40
CA LYS A 55 -16.50 -2.39 2.17
C LYS A 55 -15.03 -2.62 2.55
N LEU A 56 -14.26 -3.29 1.69
CA LEU A 56 -12.82 -3.49 1.86
C LEU A 56 -12.04 -2.34 1.22
N LEU A 57 -11.14 -1.73 1.98
CA LEU A 57 -10.19 -0.74 1.54
C LEU A 57 -8.78 -1.30 1.71
N VAL A 58 -8.04 -1.44 0.62
CA VAL A 58 -6.66 -1.94 0.64
C VAL A 58 -5.71 -0.78 0.33
N LEU A 59 -4.83 -0.44 1.26
CA LEU A 59 -3.94 0.72 1.18
C LEU A 59 -2.51 0.27 0.87
N ASN A 60 -1.88 0.88 -0.15
CA ASN A 60 -0.45 0.76 -0.33
C ASN A 60 0.29 1.40 0.85
N LEU A 61 1.35 0.74 1.36
CA LEU A 61 2.16 1.31 2.42
C LEU A 61 3.16 2.35 1.90
N ASN A 62 3.94 2.00 0.88
CA ASN A 62 5.06 2.80 0.41
C ASN A 62 4.57 3.97 -0.45
N ASN A 63 5.08 5.18 -0.20
CA ASN A 63 4.75 6.42 -0.92
C ASN A 63 3.27 6.85 -0.87
N LEU A 64 2.46 6.17 -0.04
CA LEU A 64 1.10 6.57 0.29
C LEU A 64 0.99 6.82 1.79
N LEU A 65 1.28 5.83 2.64
CA LEU A 65 1.21 5.96 4.10
C LEU A 65 2.58 6.27 4.73
N VAL A 66 3.65 5.76 4.14
CA VAL A 66 5.03 5.91 4.65
C VAL A 66 5.98 6.20 3.50
N ASN A 67 6.90 7.14 3.72
CA ASN A 67 8.06 7.32 2.86
C ASN A 67 9.29 6.65 3.49
N LYS A 68 9.89 5.67 2.80
CA LYS A 68 11.11 4.98 3.27
C LYS A 68 12.34 5.69 2.73
N ILE A 69 13.17 6.21 3.64
CA ILE A 69 14.44 6.88 3.29
C ILE A 69 15.59 6.05 3.86
N HIS A 70 16.63 5.85 3.06
CA HIS A 70 17.83 5.17 3.53
C HIS A 70 18.55 6.05 4.57
N ILE A 71 19.03 5.49 5.67
CA ILE A 71 19.59 6.29 6.79
C ILE A 71 20.73 7.23 6.38
N ARG A 72 21.52 6.85 5.36
CA ARG A 72 22.58 7.73 4.80
C ARG A 72 22.03 9.02 4.19
N ASP A 73 20.77 9.00 3.79
CA ASP A 73 20.05 10.11 3.19
C ASP A 73 19.12 10.79 4.21
N ALA A 74 19.08 10.34 5.47
CA ALA A 74 18.26 10.91 6.53
C ALA A 74 18.58 12.40 6.77
N LYS A 75 19.81 12.84 6.47
CA LYS A 75 20.21 14.26 6.49
C LYS A 75 19.43 15.15 5.52
N HIS A 76 18.78 14.58 4.51
CA HIS A 76 17.91 15.31 3.57
C HIS A 76 16.45 15.35 4.05
N ILE A 77 16.11 14.67 5.15
CA ILE A 77 14.78 14.79 5.77
C ILE A 77 14.69 16.20 6.36
N PRO A 78 13.74 17.04 5.88
CA PRO A 78 13.61 18.38 6.42
C PRO A 78 13.21 18.31 7.90
N SER A 79 14.00 18.94 8.78
CA SER A 79 13.75 18.99 10.23
C SER A 79 12.45 19.68 10.63
N SER A 80 11.79 20.36 9.68
CA SER A 80 10.51 21.04 9.86
C SER A 80 9.29 20.14 9.66
N ARG A 81 9.46 18.84 9.40
CA ARG A 81 8.33 17.93 9.11
C ARG A 81 7.86 17.22 10.38
N SER A 82 6.63 17.51 10.80
CA SER A 82 5.83 16.62 11.64
C SER A 82 5.33 15.44 10.80
N PRO A 83 4.94 14.29 11.40
CA PRO A 83 4.23 13.24 10.69
C PRO A 83 3.09 13.86 9.86
N ASP A 84 3.20 13.72 8.54
CA ASP A 84 2.26 14.35 7.62
C ASP A 84 0.91 13.64 7.76
N ALA A 85 -0.05 14.39 8.30
CA ALA A 85 -1.47 14.06 8.43
C ALA A 85 -1.87 12.98 9.45
N THR A 86 -2.80 13.36 10.32
CA THR A 86 -3.72 12.42 10.97
C THR A 86 -4.65 11.88 9.89
N PHE A 87 -4.28 10.78 9.21
CA PHE A 87 -5.23 10.11 8.32
C PHE A 87 -6.46 9.74 9.14
N ARG A 88 -7.64 10.21 8.73
CA ARG A 88 -8.88 9.97 9.48
C ARG A 88 -9.03 8.47 9.71
N ASN A 89 -9.40 8.10 10.92
CA ASN A 89 -9.62 6.70 11.26
C ASN A 89 -10.86 6.16 10.49
N PHE A 90 -10.61 5.49 9.37
CA PHE A 90 -11.62 4.83 8.55
C PHE A 90 -11.94 3.40 9.01
N PHE A 91 -11.30 2.87 10.07
CA PHE A 91 -11.55 1.52 10.60
C PHE A 91 -13.00 1.34 11.08
N GLY A 92 -13.74 2.42 11.34
CA GLY A 92 -15.17 2.40 11.63
C GLY A 92 -16.07 2.20 10.41
N ILE A 93 -15.63 2.66 9.23
CA ILE A 93 -16.42 2.78 7.99
C ILE A 93 -16.08 1.66 7.00
N PHE A 94 -14.80 1.30 6.91
CA PHE A 94 -14.27 0.27 6.04
C PHE A 94 -13.64 -0.86 6.84
N GLU A 95 -13.55 -2.02 6.20
CA GLU A 95 -12.51 -2.97 6.52
C GLU A 95 -11.21 -2.50 5.86
N VAL A 96 -10.14 -2.31 6.64
CA VAL A 96 -8.89 -1.75 6.11
C VAL A 96 -7.80 -2.81 6.14
N GLY A 97 -7.23 -3.09 4.96
CA GLY A 97 -6.01 -3.88 4.80
C GLY A 97 -4.85 -2.99 4.36
N ILE A 98 -3.65 -3.22 4.88
CA ILE A 98 -2.41 -2.60 4.37
C ILE A 98 -1.71 -3.62 3.48
N TRP A 99 -1.28 -3.21 2.28
CA TRP A 99 -0.56 -4.07 1.34
C TRP A 99 0.74 -3.41 0.89
N ALA A 100 1.87 -3.88 1.44
CA ALA A 100 3.19 -3.44 1.02
C ALA A 100 3.71 -4.24 -0.19
N SER A 101 4.61 -3.64 -0.97
CA SER A 101 5.32 -4.32 -2.08
C SER A 101 6.85 -4.34 -1.90
N SER A 102 7.31 -4.11 -0.67
CA SER A 102 8.72 -4.22 -0.27
C SER A 102 9.02 -5.60 0.33
N LYS A 103 10.22 -6.12 0.06
CA LYS A 103 10.73 -7.41 0.59
C LYS A 103 10.50 -7.59 2.09
N GLU A 104 10.65 -6.51 2.85
CA GLU A 104 10.63 -6.54 4.32
C GLU A 104 9.23 -6.69 4.93
N LEU A 105 8.13 -6.45 4.17
CA LEU A 105 6.82 -6.25 4.79
C LEU A 105 5.62 -6.93 4.14
N ASP A 106 5.66 -7.43 2.90
CA ASP A 106 4.59 -8.27 2.29
C ASP A 106 4.81 -8.63 0.81
N GLN A 107 6.04 -8.59 0.30
CA GLN A 107 6.28 -8.81 -1.15
C GLN A 107 5.81 -10.18 -1.64
N ASP A 108 5.85 -11.20 -0.80
CA ASP A 108 5.42 -12.57 -1.13
C ASP A 108 3.91 -12.67 -1.42
N GLN A 109 3.13 -11.66 -1.03
CA GLN A 109 1.71 -11.58 -1.33
C GLN A 109 1.44 -11.03 -2.74
N CYS A 110 2.40 -10.31 -3.31
CA CYS A 110 2.28 -9.79 -4.68
C CYS A 110 2.47 -10.90 -5.72
N LEU A 111 1.96 -10.68 -6.93
CA LEU A 111 2.34 -11.51 -8.08
C LEU A 111 3.64 -10.98 -8.68
N ASP A 112 4.72 -11.75 -8.59
CA ASP A 112 5.90 -11.53 -9.42
C ASP A 112 5.57 -11.88 -10.87
N SER A 113 5.70 -10.90 -11.76
CA SER A 113 5.48 -11.13 -13.19
C SER A 113 6.65 -11.84 -13.88
N GLY A 114 7.85 -11.82 -13.27
CA GLY A 114 9.11 -12.19 -13.92
C GLY A 114 9.58 -11.16 -14.96
N PHE A 115 9.02 -9.96 -14.97
CA PHE A 115 9.44 -8.82 -15.78
C PHE A 115 9.96 -7.69 -14.89
N PHE A 116 10.57 -6.68 -15.50
CA PHE A 116 11.00 -5.46 -14.79
C PHE A 116 9.98 -4.33 -14.95
N SER A 117 9.93 -3.39 -14.02
CA SER A 117 9.08 -2.21 -14.12
C SER A 117 9.58 -1.25 -15.20
N LEU A 118 8.68 -0.52 -15.88
CA LEU A 118 9.07 0.49 -16.86
C LEU A 118 9.85 1.66 -16.23
N GLU A 119 9.51 2.02 -14.99
CA GLU A 119 10.17 3.08 -14.21
C GLU A 119 11.62 2.73 -13.82
N ASN A 120 11.94 1.44 -13.68
CA ASN A 120 13.28 0.99 -13.33
C ASN A 120 13.52 -0.44 -13.85
N LYS A 121 14.45 -0.55 -14.81
CA LYS A 121 14.84 -1.81 -15.46
C LYS A 121 15.49 -2.86 -14.53
N HIS A 122 15.83 -2.48 -13.30
CA HIS A 122 16.36 -3.38 -12.27
C HIS A 122 15.34 -3.71 -11.18
N LYS A 123 14.17 -3.06 -11.20
CA LYS A 123 13.10 -3.28 -10.22
C LYS A 123 12.12 -4.32 -10.78
N PRO A 124 11.91 -5.47 -10.11
CA PRO A 124 10.92 -6.45 -10.56
C PRO A 124 9.50 -5.85 -10.56
N LEU A 125 8.70 -6.27 -11.54
CA LEU A 125 7.33 -5.86 -11.72
C LEU A 125 6.40 -6.78 -10.93
N PHE A 126 5.84 -6.23 -9.86
CA PHE A 126 4.89 -6.90 -9.00
C PHE A 126 3.48 -6.32 -9.16
N PHE A 127 2.47 -7.18 -9.26
CA PHE A 127 1.05 -6.81 -9.26
C PHE A 127 0.38 -7.09 -7.90
N LYS A 128 -0.63 -6.28 -7.55
CA LYS A 128 -1.47 -6.42 -6.35
C LYS A 128 -2.88 -6.84 -6.75
N GLU A 129 -3.23 -8.06 -6.39
CA GLU A 129 -4.44 -8.71 -6.88
C GLU A 129 -5.48 -8.85 -5.79
N LEU A 130 -6.53 -8.03 -5.84
CA LEU A 130 -7.56 -8.01 -4.80
C LEU A 130 -8.20 -9.38 -4.57
N LYS A 131 -8.28 -10.22 -5.60
CA LYS A 131 -8.75 -11.61 -5.48
C LYS A 131 -7.97 -12.43 -4.44
N LYS A 132 -6.65 -12.26 -4.35
CA LYS A 132 -5.82 -12.92 -3.31
C LYS A 132 -6.18 -12.46 -1.90
N VAL A 133 -6.61 -11.20 -1.76
CA VAL A 133 -7.08 -10.66 -0.49
C VAL A 133 -8.46 -11.24 -0.15
N TRP A 134 -9.38 -11.29 -1.12
CA TRP A 134 -10.73 -11.87 -0.92
C TRP A 134 -10.69 -13.35 -0.51
N GLU A 135 -9.71 -14.10 -1.01
CA GLU A 135 -9.49 -15.50 -0.66
C GLU A 135 -9.03 -15.68 0.80
N LYS A 136 -8.36 -14.69 1.37
CA LYS A 136 -7.78 -14.73 2.73
C LYS A 136 -8.66 -14.06 3.77
N VAL A 137 -9.22 -12.90 3.46
CA VAL A 137 -10.04 -12.14 4.41
C VAL A 137 -11.44 -12.75 4.46
N LYS A 138 -11.77 -13.36 5.60
CA LYS A 138 -13.08 -13.99 5.84
C LYS A 138 -14.04 -13.12 6.65
N LYS A 139 -13.51 -12.10 7.33
CA LYS A 139 -14.28 -11.23 8.22
C LYS A 139 -14.87 -10.05 7.44
N GLY A 140 -16.03 -9.53 7.87
CA GLY A 140 -16.66 -8.34 7.27
C GLY A 140 -17.53 -8.61 6.03
N GLY A 141 -17.35 -9.74 5.36
CA GLY A 141 -18.26 -10.27 4.34
C GLY A 141 -17.52 -10.98 3.21
N PRO A 142 -18.23 -11.62 2.26
CA PRO A 142 -17.58 -11.97 1.00
C PRO A 142 -17.15 -10.67 0.31
N TYR A 143 -15.86 -10.58 0.00
CA TYR A 143 -15.32 -9.49 -0.78
C TYR A 143 -15.26 -9.83 -2.26
N SER A 144 -15.46 -8.81 -3.09
CA SER A 144 -15.49 -8.87 -4.54
C SER A 144 -15.13 -7.49 -5.11
N ALA A 145 -15.13 -7.38 -6.43
CA ALA A 145 -14.90 -6.11 -7.12
C ALA A 145 -15.94 -5.03 -6.74
N SER A 146 -17.18 -5.41 -6.42
CA SER A 146 -18.25 -4.45 -6.12
C SER A 146 -18.15 -3.81 -4.74
N ASN A 147 -17.31 -4.34 -3.84
CA ASN A 147 -17.17 -3.84 -2.47
C ASN A 147 -15.71 -3.70 -2.01
N SER A 148 -14.74 -3.73 -2.93
CA SER A 148 -13.31 -3.62 -2.60
C SER A 148 -12.62 -2.54 -3.43
N LEU A 149 -11.85 -1.68 -2.76
CA LEU A 149 -11.04 -0.64 -3.40
C LEU A 149 -9.56 -0.79 -3.01
N LEU A 150 -8.67 -0.75 -4.00
CA LEU A 150 -7.22 -0.59 -3.81
C LEU A 150 -6.82 0.88 -3.97
N ILE A 151 -6.06 1.41 -3.02
CA ILE A 151 -5.37 2.71 -3.17
C ILE A 151 -3.88 2.45 -3.31
N ASP A 152 -3.31 2.83 -4.45
CA ASP A 152 -1.89 2.65 -4.74
C ASP A 152 -1.38 3.84 -5.56
N ASP A 153 -0.17 4.32 -5.34
CA ASP A 153 0.37 5.45 -6.10
C ASP A 153 0.84 5.05 -7.52
N LYS A 154 0.77 3.76 -7.87
CA LYS A 154 1.20 3.22 -9.16
C LYS A 154 0.06 2.50 -9.89
N PRO A 155 -0.48 3.10 -10.98
CA PRO A 155 -1.56 2.51 -11.79
C PRO A 155 -1.34 1.06 -12.21
N TYR A 156 -0.11 0.70 -12.57
CA TYR A 156 0.20 -0.65 -13.05
C TYR A 156 0.01 -1.73 -11.98
N LYS A 157 0.04 -1.40 -10.69
CA LYS A 157 -0.11 -2.38 -9.59
C LYS A 157 -1.46 -3.07 -9.63
N ALA A 158 -2.50 -2.37 -10.08
CA ALA A 158 -3.86 -2.89 -10.18
C ALA A 158 -4.19 -3.47 -11.57
N PHE A 159 -3.24 -3.55 -12.50
CA PHE A 159 -3.52 -3.87 -13.92
C PHE A 159 -4.24 -5.21 -14.14
N LEU A 160 -4.06 -6.18 -13.23
CA LEU A 160 -4.70 -7.49 -13.31
C LEU A 160 -6.07 -7.53 -12.60
N ASN A 161 -6.45 -6.49 -11.86
CA ASN A 161 -7.74 -6.42 -11.20
C ASN A 161 -8.88 -6.09 -12.19
N ALA A 162 -10.12 -6.31 -11.74
CA ALA A 162 -11.28 -5.85 -12.48
C ALA A 162 -11.26 -4.32 -12.64
N PRO A 163 -11.79 -3.76 -13.74
CA PRO A 163 -11.83 -2.31 -13.96
C PRO A 163 -12.47 -1.57 -12.77
N ASN A 164 -12.02 -0.34 -12.52
CA ASN A 164 -12.60 0.54 -11.51
C ASN A 164 -12.60 -0.01 -10.07
N THR A 165 -11.62 -0.87 -9.73
CA THR A 165 -11.40 -1.36 -8.35
C THR A 165 -10.21 -0.71 -7.67
N ALA A 166 -9.65 0.35 -8.27
CA ALA A 166 -8.51 1.05 -7.74
C ALA A 166 -8.52 2.54 -8.09
N ILE A 167 -7.95 3.35 -7.20
CA ILE A 167 -7.64 4.77 -7.42
C ILE A 167 -6.14 5.00 -7.19
N PHE A 168 -5.61 6.03 -7.84
CA PHE A 168 -4.16 6.24 -7.88
C PHE A 168 -3.73 7.66 -7.52
N PRO A 169 -3.66 8.00 -6.22
CA PRO A 169 -3.13 9.29 -5.78
C PRO A 169 -1.72 9.54 -6.34
N GLU A 170 -1.32 10.81 -6.42
CA GLU A 170 0.07 11.15 -6.72
C GLU A 170 1.00 10.55 -5.67
N SER A 171 2.16 10.04 -6.09
CA SER A 171 3.17 9.54 -5.16
C SER A 171 3.59 10.65 -4.20
N TYR A 172 3.63 10.35 -2.89
CA TYR A 172 4.17 11.28 -1.90
C TYR A 172 5.62 11.66 -2.26
N LYS A 173 5.90 12.96 -2.23
CA LYS A 173 7.24 13.52 -2.48
C LYS A 173 7.64 14.41 -1.31
N MET A 174 8.80 14.11 -0.71
CA MET A 174 9.31 14.84 0.46
C MET A 174 9.61 16.32 0.18
N GLU A 175 9.75 16.73 -1.07
CA GLU A 175 9.95 18.14 -1.45
C GLU A 175 8.62 18.89 -1.57
N ASN A 176 7.51 18.18 -1.72
CA ASN A 176 6.19 18.78 -1.83
C ASN A 176 5.64 19.12 -0.44
N LYS A 177 5.68 20.40 -0.06
CA LYS A 177 5.15 20.89 1.22
C LYS A 177 3.64 21.13 1.19
N GLU A 178 3.03 21.11 0.01
CA GLU A 178 1.60 21.32 -0.20
C GLU A 178 0.84 19.98 -0.34
N ASP A 179 1.51 18.85 -0.11
CA ASP A 179 0.85 17.54 -0.12
C ASP A 179 -0.18 17.45 1.01
N LYS A 180 -1.44 17.32 0.60
CA LYS A 180 -2.61 17.23 1.50
C LYS A 180 -3.44 15.99 1.19
N ILE A 181 -2.87 14.98 0.51
CA ILE A 181 -3.62 13.79 0.09
C ILE A 181 -4.23 13.06 1.29
N LEU A 182 -3.50 12.97 2.40
CA LEU A 182 -3.97 12.33 3.62
C LEU A 182 -4.67 13.29 4.60
N ASP A 183 -4.88 14.55 4.24
CA ASP A 183 -5.59 15.52 5.08
C ASP A 183 -7.00 14.97 5.41
N PRO A 184 -7.37 14.85 6.70
CA PRO A 184 -8.70 14.36 7.09
C PRO A 184 -9.86 15.27 6.65
N LYS A 185 -9.60 16.46 6.13
CA LYS A 185 -10.57 17.35 5.45
C LYS A 185 -10.29 17.47 3.95
N GLY A 186 -9.32 16.70 3.43
CA GLY A 186 -8.89 16.71 2.05
C GLY A 186 -9.77 15.87 1.12
N GLU A 187 -9.43 15.91 -0.16
CA GLU A 187 -10.22 15.31 -1.24
C GLU A 187 -10.33 13.78 -1.11
N LEU A 188 -9.26 13.09 -0.69
CA LEU A 188 -9.30 11.65 -0.50
C LEU A 188 -10.27 11.25 0.61
N CYS A 189 -10.35 12.03 1.68
CA CYS A 189 -11.29 11.76 2.76
C CYS A 189 -12.73 11.89 2.27
N SER A 190 -13.06 12.99 1.59
CA SER A 190 -14.40 13.22 0.99
C SER A 190 -14.76 12.14 -0.02
N TYR A 191 -13.80 11.68 -0.82
CA TYR A 191 -13.98 10.58 -1.76
C TYR A 191 -14.36 9.27 -1.04
N LEU A 192 -13.63 8.93 0.02
CA LEU A 192 -13.89 7.71 0.79
C LEU A 192 -15.21 7.77 1.55
N GLU A 193 -15.66 8.94 1.99
CA GLU A 193 -17.02 9.10 2.54
C GLU A 193 -18.10 8.80 1.49
N GLY A 194 -17.99 9.37 0.29
CA GLY A 194 -18.94 9.06 -0.79
C GLY A 194 -18.91 7.58 -1.22
N LEU A 195 -17.72 6.97 -1.25
CA LEU A 195 -17.56 5.54 -1.51
C LEU A 195 -18.23 4.68 -0.42
N ALA A 196 -18.16 5.11 0.84
CA ALA A 196 -18.78 4.40 1.95
C ALA A 196 -20.31 4.29 1.77
N ASP A 197 -20.94 5.34 1.24
CA ASP A 197 -22.38 5.38 0.96
C ASP A 197 -22.78 4.73 -0.37
N ALA A 198 -21.85 4.59 -1.32
CA ALA A 198 -22.12 4.01 -2.63
C ALA A 198 -22.55 2.53 -2.56
N ASN A 199 -23.47 2.10 -3.43
CA ASN A 199 -23.89 0.70 -3.46
C ASN A 199 -22.83 -0.23 -4.11
N ASP A 200 -22.07 0.30 -5.06
CA ASP A 200 -21.11 -0.46 -5.88
C ASP A 200 -19.83 0.36 -6.09
N VAL A 201 -18.69 -0.24 -5.74
CA VAL A 201 -17.38 0.41 -5.83
C VAL A 201 -17.02 0.70 -7.28
N GLN A 202 -17.25 -0.24 -8.21
CA GLN A 202 -16.82 -0.08 -9.60
C GLN A 202 -17.54 1.09 -10.28
N SER A 203 -18.85 1.22 -10.04
CA SER A 203 -19.67 2.31 -10.56
C SER A 203 -19.24 3.65 -9.96
N TYR A 204 -19.03 3.71 -8.64
CA TYR A 204 -18.57 4.92 -7.96
C TYR A 204 -17.21 5.39 -8.50
N VAL A 205 -16.23 4.49 -8.63
CA VAL A 205 -14.89 4.81 -9.14
C VAL A 205 -14.93 5.23 -10.62
N LYS A 206 -15.84 4.65 -11.42
CA LYS A 206 -16.01 5.04 -12.81
C LYS A 206 -16.56 6.47 -12.96
N GLU A 207 -17.48 6.86 -12.09
CA GLU A 207 -18.14 8.18 -12.11
C GLU A 207 -17.31 9.25 -11.40
N ASN A 208 -16.47 8.85 -10.43
CA ASN A 208 -15.64 9.71 -9.61
C ASN A 208 -14.19 9.27 -9.78
N LEU A 209 -13.51 9.81 -10.80
CA LEU A 209 -12.09 9.54 -11.03
C LEU A 209 -11.24 10.23 -9.95
N PHE A 210 -10.19 9.57 -9.47
CA PHE A 210 -9.29 10.11 -8.46
C PHE A 210 -7.83 9.82 -8.79
N GLY A 211 -7.04 10.89 -8.90
CA GLY A 211 -5.60 10.84 -9.17
C GLY A 211 -5.25 10.43 -10.61
N GLN A 212 -4.19 9.64 -10.76
CA GLN A 212 -3.65 9.17 -12.02
C GLN A 212 -4.61 8.19 -12.72
N PRO A 213 -4.62 8.13 -14.07
CA PRO A 213 -5.47 7.22 -14.82
C PRO A 213 -5.01 5.76 -14.68
N ALA A 214 -5.98 4.83 -14.68
CA ALA A 214 -5.69 3.40 -14.77
C ALA A 214 -5.02 3.02 -16.10
N ILE A 215 -4.24 1.94 -16.11
CA ILE A 215 -3.68 1.36 -17.34
C ILE A 215 -4.80 0.65 -18.12
N THR A 216 -5.49 1.38 -18.99
CA THR A 216 -6.51 0.87 -19.93
C THR A 216 -5.94 0.80 -21.35
N SER A 217 -6.73 0.31 -22.31
CA SER A 217 -6.31 0.23 -23.73
C SER A 217 -5.94 1.58 -24.37
N SER A 218 -6.32 2.70 -23.76
CA SER A 218 -5.94 4.04 -24.21
C SER A 218 -4.66 4.57 -23.56
N HIS A 219 -4.09 3.85 -22.58
CA HIS A 219 -2.88 4.27 -21.89
C HIS A 219 -1.64 4.00 -22.74
N THR A 220 -0.66 4.90 -22.74
CA THR A 220 0.59 4.78 -23.55
C THR A 220 1.35 3.49 -23.27
N ASP A 221 1.39 3.11 -22.00
CA ASP A 221 2.11 1.92 -21.55
C ASP A 221 1.30 0.61 -21.68
N PHE A 222 0.08 0.66 -22.20
CA PHE A 222 -0.81 -0.52 -22.28
C PHE A 222 -0.16 -1.69 -23.02
N ASP A 223 0.53 -1.41 -24.13
CA ASP A 223 1.21 -2.42 -24.94
C ASP A 223 2.27 -3.21 -24.17
N TYR A 224 2.92 -2.57 -23.20
CA TYR A 224 3.88 -3.25 -22.35
C TYR A 224 3.16 -4.22 -21.39
N TYR A 225 2.18 -3.72 -20.65
CA TYR A 225 1.49 -4.50 -19.64
C TYR A 225 0.61 -5.60 -20.25
N SER A 226 0.03 -5.38 -21.44
CA SER A 226 -0.72 -6.40 -22.18
C SER A 226 0.16 -7.60 -22.54
N LYS A 227 1.39 -7.37 -23.02
CA LYS A 227 2.39 -8.45 -23.29
C LYS A 227 2.76 -9.21 -22.02
N VAL A 228 2.91 -8.50 -20.89
CA VAL A 228 3.15 -9.15 -19.58
C VAL A 228 1.98 -10.05 -19.21
N LYS A 229 0.75 -9.55 -19.32
CA LYS A 229 -0.48 -10.33 -19.04
C LYS A 229 -0.61 -11.55 -19.95
N GLU A 230 -0.30 -11.43 -21.24
CA GLU A 230 -0.28 -12.56 -22.17
C GLU A 230 0.79 -13.60 -21.81
N SER A 231 1.98 -13.15 -21.38
CA SER A 231 3.04 -14.04 -20.90
C SER A 231 2.60 -14.81 -19.65
N LEU A 232 1.96 -14.13 -18.69
CA LEU A 232 1.40 -14.77 -17.50
C LEU A 232 0.37 -15.84 -17.86
N ARG A 233 -0.56 -15.53 -18.78
CA ARG A 233 -1.55 -16.51 -19.28
C ARG A 233 -0.89 -17.74 -19.91
N ARG A 234 0.17 -17.55 -20.70
CA ARG A 234 0.95 -18.66 -21.27
C ARG A 234 1.65 -19.52 -20.22
N ARG A 235 1.98 -18.95 -19.06
CA ARG A 235 2.54 -19.68 -17.90
C ARG A 235 1.47 -20.34 -17.02
N GLY A 236 0.20 -20.34 -17.45
CA GLY A 236 -0.90 -20.97 -16.72
C GLY A 236 -1.54 -20.08 -15.66
N TYR A 237 -1.18 -18.80 -15.60
CA TYR A 237 -1.86 -17.84 -14.73
C TYR A 237 -3.28 -17.58 -15.24
N ARG A 238 -4.29 -17.77 -14.37
CA ARG A 238 -5.72 -17.67 -14.72
C ARG A 238 -6.40 -16.47 -14.07
#